data_AF-A0A6B3IEE7-F1
#
_entry.id   AF-A0A6B3IEE7-F1
#
_cell.length_a   1.000
_cell.length_b   1.000
_cell.length_c   1.000
_cell.angle_alpha   90.00
_cell.angle_beta   90.00
_cell.angle_gamma   90.00
#
_symmetry.space_group_name_H-M   'P 1'
#
loop_
_entity.id
_entity.type
_entity.pdbx_description
1 polymer ?
#
loop_
_entity_poly.entity_id
_entity_poly.type
_entity_poly.pdbx_seq_one_letter_code
_entity_poly.pdbx_strand_id
1 'polypeptide(L)' 'MDERTDRRSYEGRSITVTFEAGRCRHAAECVRGLPEVFDTARR' A
#
# COMPACT_ATOMS: atom_id res chain seq x y z
N MET A 1 -10.84 -15.24 15.02
CA MET A 1 -11.75 -15.16 13.86
C MET A 1 -11.06 -14.27 12.85
N ASP A 2 -10.90 -14.80 11.65
CA ASP A 2 -9.97 -14.42 10.57
C ASP A 2 -10.06 -12.92 10.18
N GLU A 3 -9.22 -12.07 10.80
CA GLU A 3 -8.92 -10.72 10.31
C GLU A 3 -8.12 -10.89 9.02
N ARG A 4 -8.82 -11.05 7.91
CA ARG A 4 -8.27 -10.81 6.57
C ARG A 4 -7.97 -9.32 6.46
N THR A 5 -6.94 -8.87 7.17
CA THR A 5 -6.29 -7.59 6.88
C THR A 5 -5.97 -7.65 5.39
N ASP A 6 -6.43 -6.68 4.62
CA ASP A 6 -6.22 -6.60 3.17
C ASP A 6 -4.72 -6.43 2.90
N ARG A 7 -4.00 -7.55 3.03
CA ARG A 7 -2.54 -7.63 2.90
C ARG A 7 -2.24 -7.90 1.45
N ARG A 8 -1.89 -6.84 0.74
CA ARG A 8 -1.46 -6.91 -0.66
C ARG A 8 0.04 -7.15 -0.71
N SER A 9 0.48 -8.09 -1.55
CA SER A 9 1.90 -8.41 -1.74
C SER A 9 2.33 -8.05 -3.16
N TYR A 10 3.51 -7.45 -3.27
CA TYR A 10 4.12 -7.00 -4.51
C TYR A 10 5.48 -7.66 -4.62
N GLU A 11 5.59 -8.63 -5.52
CA GLU A 11 6.82 -9.40 -5.72
C GLU A 11 7.82 -8.60 -6.54
N GLY A 12 9.01 -8.39 -5.99
CA GLY A 12 10.16 -7.88 -6.70
C GLY A 12 11.19 -8.99 -6.96
N ARG A 13 12.21 -8.68 -7.77
CA ARG A 13 13.27 -9.65 -8.12
C ARG A 13 14.06 -10.17 -6.92
N SER A 14 14.15 -9.40 -5.84
CA SER A 14 15.00 -9.71 -4.69
C SER A 14 14.28 -9.57 -3.35
N ILE A 15 13.17 -8.84 -3.32
CA ILE A 15 12.38 -8.62 -2.12
C ILE A 15 10.89 -8.64 -2.47
N THR A 16 10.07 -9.02 -1.50
CA THR A 16 8.62 -8.88 -1.58
C THR A 16 8.18 -7.76 -0.66
N VAL A 17 7.46 -6.80 -1.21
CA VAL A 17 6.87 -5.69 -0.45
C VAL A 17 5.44 -6.07 -0.09
N THR A 18 5.05 -5.90 1.18
CA THR A 18 3.66 -6.17 1.60
C THR A 18 3.03 -4.91 2.19
N PHE A 19 1.79 -4.62 1.79
CA PHE A 19 0.98 -3.50 2.26
C PHE A 19 -0.24 -4.02 3.03
N GLU A 20 -0.41 -3.58 4.28
CA GLU A 20 -1.54 -3.96 5.15
C GLU A 20 -2.41 -2.73 5.42
N ALA A 21 -3.58 -2.67 4.76
CA ALA A 21 -4.46 -1.50 4.84
C ALA A 21 -4.91 -1.18 6.27
N GLY A 22 -5.18 -2.21 7.08
CA GLY A 22 -5.60 -2.06 8.48
C GLY A 22 -4.54 -1.44 9.41
N ARG A 23 -3.28 -1.36 8.97
CA ARG A 23 -2.19 -0.71 9.74
C ARG A 23 -1.95 0.73 9.30
N CYS A 24 -2.56 1.16 8.20
CA CYS A 24 -2.41 2.52 7.71
C CYS A 24 -3.27 3.48 8.56
N ARG A 25 -2.64 4.20 9.49
CA ARG A 25 -3.28 5.22 10.32
C ARG A 25 -3.54 6.56 9.61
N HIS A 26 -2.99 6.75 8.41
CA HIS A 26 -3.09 7.98 7.63
C HIS A 26 -3.43 7.65 6.17
N ALA A 27 -4.61 7.04 5.96
CA ALA A 27 -5.05 6.66 4.63
C ALA A 27 -4.91 7.84 3.65
N ALA A 28 -4.27 7.57 2.50
CA ALA A 28 -4.01 8.52 1.43
C ALA A 28 -3.05 9.70 1.71
N GLU A 29 -2.57 9.94 2.94
CA GLU A 29 -1.60 11.03 3.19
C GLU A 29 -0.27 10.79 2.49
N CYS A 30 0.21 9.54 2.45
CA CYS A 30 1.43 9.20 1.69
C CYS A 30 1.29 9.51 0.20
N VAL A 31 0.09 9.32 -0.35
CA VAL A 31 -0.22 9.59 -1.76
C VAL A 31 -0.35 11.10 -2.01
N ARG A 32 -0.98 11.83 -1.09
CA ARG A 32 -1.12 13.30 -1.14
C ARG A 32 0.23 14.03 -1.00
N GLY A 33 1.13 13.51 -0.17
CA GLY A 33 2.42 14.13 0.12
C GLY A 33 3.55 13.80 -0.87
N LEU A 34 3.39 12.77 -1.71
CA LEU A 34 4.41 12.31 -2.67
C LEU A 34 3.81 12.03 -4.07
N PRO A 35 3.19 13.02 -4.73
CA PRO A 35 2.55 12.83 -6.03
C PRO A 35 3.53 12.47 -7.16
N GLU A 36 4.83 12.73 -6.98
CA GLU A 36 5.88 12.33 -7.93
C GLU A 36 6.16 10.81 -7.94
N VAL A 37 5.79 10.10 -6.88
CA VAL A 37 5.98 8.65 -6.73
C VAL A 37 4.69 7.87 -7.03
N PHE A 38 3.54 8.46 -6.72
CA PHE A 38 2.24 7.79 -6.82
C PHE A 38 1.41 8.34 -7.99
N ASP A 39 1.19 7.50 -9.01
CA ASP A 39 0.20 7.77 -10.06
C ASP A 39 -1.21 7.48 -9.53
N THR A 40 -1.90 8.54 -9.11
CA THR A 40 -3.27 8.46 -8.57
C THR A 40 -4.35 8.25 -9.63
N ALA A 41 -4.01 8.40 -10.91
CA ALA A 41 -4.95 8.19 -12.02
C ALA A 41 -5.04 6.72 -12.43
N ARG A 42 -4.04 5.90 -12.09
CA ARG A 42 -4.05 4.45 -12.30
C ARG A 42 -4.86 3.75 -11.21
N ARG A 43 -5.80 2.89 -11.62
CA ARG A 43 -6.64 2.04 -10.75
C ARG A 43 -6.25 0.58 -10.85
#